data_AF-T1HWF9-F1
#
_entry.id   AF-T1HWF9-F1
#
_cell.length_a   1.000
_cell.length_b   1.000
_cell.length_c   1.000
_cell.angle_alpha   90.00
_cell.angle_beta   90.00
_cell.angle_gamma   90.00
#
_symmetry.space_group_name_H-M   'P 1'
#
loop_
_entity.id
_entity.type
_entity.pdbx_description
1 polymer ?
#
loop_
_entity_poly.entity_id
_entity_poly.type
_entity_poly.pdbx_seq_one_letter_code
_entity_poly.pdbx_strand_id
1 'polypeptide(L)'
;MGASHSGYASDITISFPVTGKFTSNQKIVYEAVLCARNAVINSAKPGVSWVDMHVLANKVMLQKLTEAGLLVGEVDAMIEAGLSGILQPHGLGHLLGIDVHDVGGYLPNTPPRPKQSYLKNLRTARILEEGIVLTVEPGCYFINALLDKAFADQNLSKFLNKSKIDEFRGFGGVRIEDVVVITNTGCAVLSPLPRSQNQNEDYQYLQKSSVPTLHFQKSLPRLPIPELEDSCKRYICAQQPLVDDTEMTQIVKNVNKMLKSDGPPLQKELKAIDAANRHTSYISRPWFDMYLTDRKPLPINYNPFLVFIDDPKPEYNHQLIRSANMVISSLRFMKSLRANLLEPEVFHLNPNKSNTKFFRTVTGMLPPAISWYGAYLFKAFPLDMSQYENLFNTSRIPKTGKDTLFHDNTTRHIIVMRGGHFFKVDVLDESGNILNAQDIYTGLDYILKEPYKAPEFPLGVLTVEERNTWATARSHLENTGNAEVLKVIDSAIFCLILDESQPTRDYKELIRQYLHSDGTNRFVMGVFKN
;
A
#
# COMPACT_ATOMS: atom_id res chain seq x y z
N MET A 1 -28.63 3.68 -10.10
CA MET A 1 -28.88 4.58 -8.96
C MET A 1 -29.11 5.97 -9.53
N GLY A 2 -29.91 6.82 -8.89
CA GLY A 2 -30.12 8.18 -9.38
C GLY A 2 -30.26 9.16 -8.22
N ALA A 3 -29.96 10.42 -8.51
CA ALA A 3 -30.07 11.54 -7.58
C ALA A 3 -30.62 12.76 -8.31
N SER A 4 -31.35 13.60 -7.57
CA SER A 4 -31.80 14.91 -8.04
C SER A 4 -31.30 15.99 -7.09
N HIS A 5 -30.72 17.06 -7.63
CA HIS A 5 -30.26 18.20 -6.84
C HIS A 5 -30.51 19.51 -7.60
N SER A 6 -31.13 20.49 -6.95
CA SER A 6 -31.36 21.84 -7.49
C SER A 6 -32.02 21.86 -8.88
N GLY A 7 -32.92 20.91 -9.16
CA GLY A 7 -33.63 20.80 -10.45
C GLY A 7 -32.89 20.00 -11.53
N TYR A 8 -31.69 19.50 -11.26
CA TYR A 8 -30.94 18.59 -12.13
C TYR A 8 -31.14 17.15 -11.68
N ALA A 9 -31.23 16.22 -12.63
CA ALA A 9 -31.33 14.79 -12.39
C ALA A 9 -30.13 14.06 -12.99
N SER A 10 -29.63 13.06 -12.28
CA SER A 10 -28.51 12.25 -12.72
C SER A 10 -28.70 10.80 -12.32
N ASP A 11 -28.18 9.90 -13.14
CA ASP A 11 -28.02 8.50 -12.87
C ASP A 11 -26.56 8.05 -12.95
N ILE A 12 -26.32 6.96 -12.23
CA ILE A 12 -25.10 6.17 -12.32
C ILE A 12 -25.47 4.70 -12.26
N THR A 13 -24.79 3.91 -13.07
CA THR A 13 -24.91 2.46 -13.10
C THR A 13 -23.65 1.80 -12.58
N ILE A 14 -23.86 0.85 -11.66
CA ILE A 14 -22.82 -0.01 -11.10
C ILE A 14 -23.21 -1.46 -11.32
N SER A 15 -22.23 -2.29 -11.65
CA SER A 15 -22.37 -3.74 -11.64
C SER A 15 -21.46 -4.28 -10.54
N PHE A 16 -21.99 -5.04 -9.58
CA PHE A 16 -21.21 -5.59 -8.48
C PHE A 16 -21.65 -7.03 -8.19
N PRO A 17 -20.74 -7.89 -7.68
CA PRO A 17 -21.10 -9.26 -7.36
C PRO A 17 -21.90 -9.28 -6.06
N VAL A 18 -23.10 -9.85 -6.08
CA VAL A 18 -23.98 -9.96 -4.88
C VAL A 18 -23.29 -10.74 -3.74
N THR A 19 -22.40 -11.66 -4.09
CA THR A 19 -21.60 -12.47 -3.15
C THR A 19 -20.33 -11.76 -2.65
N GLY A 20 -20.06 -10.53 -3.10
CA GLY A 20 -18.83 -9.79 -2.80
C GLY A 20 -17.60 -10.17 -3.65
N LYS A 21 -17.66 -11.27 -4.43
CA LYS A 21 -16.56 -11.71 -5.31
C LYS A 21 -17.07 -12.05 -6.70
N PHE A 22 -16.36 -11.57 -7.73
CA PHE A 22 -16.65 -11.95 -9.10
C PHE A 22 -16.24 -13.41 -9.35
N THR A 23 -17.07 -14.16 -10.07
CA THR A 23 -16.63 -15.38 -10.73
C THR A 23 -15.66 -15.06 -11.85
N SER A 24 -14.89 -16.04 -12.34
CA SER A 24 -13.95 -15.83 -13.45
C SER A 24 -14.63 -15.21 -14.68
N ASN A 25 -15.83 -15.70 -15.04
CA ASN A 25 -16.59 -15.17 -16.18
C ASN A 25 -17.09 -13.74 -15.91
N GLN A 26 -17.60 -13.45 -14.69
CA GLN A 26 -17.99 -12.09 -14.34
C GLN A 26 -16.81 -11.10 -14.41
N LYS A 27 -15.64 -11.51 -13.93
CA LYS A 27 -14.42 -10.70 -13.90
C LYS A 27 -13.98 -10.31 -15.32
N ILE A 28 -13.99 -11.26 -16.26
CA ILE A 28 -13.62 -11.01 -17.67
C ILE A 28 -14.45 -9.85 -18.25
N VAL A 29 -15.78 -9.92 -18.14
CA VAL A 29 -16.68 -8.92 -18.73
C VAL A 29 -16.57 -7.59 -17.98
N TYR A 30 -16.47 -7.65 -16.66
CA TYR A 30 -16.36 -6.46 -15.82
C TYR A 30 -15.08 -5.68 -16.11
N GLU A 31 -13.93 -6.35 -16.21
CA GLU A 31 -12.66 -5.73 -16.53
C GLU A 31 -12.64 -5.15 -17.95
N ALA A 32 -13.25 -5.82 -18.93
CA ALA A 32 -13.38 -5.29 -20.28
C ALA A 32 -14.13 -3.95 -20.31
N VAL A 33 -15.28 -3.87 -19.62
CA VAL A 33 -16.08 -2.64 -19.52
C VAL A 33 -15.35 -1.56 -18.72
N LEU A 34 -14.67 -1.93 -17.62
CA LEU A 34 -13.89 -0.99 -16.82
C LEU A 34 -12.71 -0.38 -17.60
N CYS A 35 -11.99 -1.21 -18.37
CA CYS A 35 -10.92 -0.73 -19.24
C CYS A 35 -11.44 0.24 -20.31
N ALA A 36 -12.58 -0.06 -20.93
CA ALA A 36 -13.21 0.82 -21.91
C ALA A 36 -13.58 2.18 -21.29
N ARG A 37 -14.18 2.18 -20.10
CA ARG A 37 -14.51 3.40 -19.34
C ARG A 37 -13.27 4.23 -19.05
N ASN A 38 -12.21 3.60 -18.56
CA ASN A 38 -10.96 4.30 -18.21
C ASN A 38 -10.27 4.90 -19.44
N ALA A 39 -10.28 4.19 -20.56
CA ALA A 39 -9.70 4.68 -21.81
C ALA A 39 -10.41 5.96 -22.29
N VAL A 40 -11.74 6.00 -22.22
CA VAL A 40 -12.52 7.20 -22.56
C VAL A 40 -12.18 8.35 -21.63
N ILE A 41 -12.22 8.14 -20.31
CA ILE A 41 -11.98 9.23 -19.34
C ILE A 41 -10.57 9.80 -19.46
N ASN A 42 -9.57 8.96 -19.71
CA ASN A 42 -8.19 9.41 -19.90
C ASN A 42 -7.98 10.17 -21.22
N SER A 43 -8.87 9.98 -22.21
CA SER A 43 -8.74 10.55 -23.55
C SER A 43 -9.66 11.75 -23.79
N ALA A 44 -10.76 11.84 -23.03
CA ALA A 44 -11.75 12.90 -23.16
C ALA A 44 -11.17 14.25 -22.71
N LYS A 45 -11.25 15.24 -23.61
CA LYS A 45 -10.78 16.62 -23.41
C LYS A 45 -11.40 17.52 -24.49
N PRO A 46 -11.28 18.86 -24.38
CA PRO A 46 -11.75 19.77 -25.41
C PRO A 46 -11.15 19.45 -26.79
N GLY A 47 -11.98 19.53 -27.83
CA GLY A 47 -11.62 19.27 -29.23
C GLY A 47 -11.75 17.81 -29.67
N VAL A 48 -12.04 16.87 -28.77
CA VAL A 48 -12.20 15.44 -29.11
C VAL A 48 -13.64 15.12 -29.53
N SER A 49 -13.81 14.27 -30.55
CA SER A 49 -15.13 13.82 -31.00
C SER A 49 -15.71 12.76 -30.06
N TRP A 50 -17.00 12.90 -29.68
CA TRP A 50 -17.70 11.86 -28.92
C TRP A 50 -17.86 10.54 -29.68
N VAL A 51 -17.93 10.62 -31.02
CA VAL A 51 -17.97 9.43 -31.87
C VAL A 51 -16.66 8.64 -31.73
N ASP A 52 -15.53 9.34 -31.71
CA ASP A 52 -14.22 8.71 -31.55
C ASP A 52 -14.06 8.09 -30.17
N MET A 53 -14.63 8.71 -29.13
CA MET A 53 -14.67 8.12 -27.78
C MET A 53 -15.50 6.83 -27.73
N HIS A 54 -16.63 6.77 -28.42
CA HIS A 54 -17.42 5.54 -28.52
C HIS A 54 -16.66 4.44 -29.28
N VAL A 55 -15.97 4.78 -30.37
CA VAL A 55 -15.11 3.84 -31.09
C VAL A 55 -13.95 3.37 -30.21
N LEU A 56 -13.30 4.26 -29.46
CA LEU A 56 -12.23 3.93 -28.52
C LEU A 56 -12.70 2.94 -27.44
N ALA A 57 -13.85 3.22 -26.80
CA ALA A 57 -14.44 2.33 -25.80
C ALA A 57 -14.65 0.93 -26.37
N ASN A 58 -15.27 0.84 -27.55
CA ASN A 58 -15.52 -0.42 -28.23
C ASN A 58 -14.23 -1.15 -28.61
N LYS A 59 -13.21 -0.46 -29.13
CA LYS A 59 -11.91 -1.07 -29.46
C LYS A 59 -11.27 -1.71 -28.23
N VAL A 60 -11.20 -0.97 -27.13
CA VAL A 60 -10.62 -1.46 -25.86
C VAL A 60 -11.40 -2.65 -25.32
N MET A 61 -12.73 -2.60 -25.38
CA MET A 61 -13.58 -3.70 -24.94
C MET A 61 -13.39 -4.95 -25.80
N LEU A 62 -13.42 -4.83 -27.14
CA LEU A 62 -13.21 -5.96 -28.04
C LEU A 62 -11.82 -6.57 -27.86
N GLN A 63 -10.78 -5.74 -27.70
CA GLN A 63 -9.42 -6.20 -27.40
C GLN A 63 -9.38 -7.07 -26.14
N LYS A 64 -10.04 -6.64 -25.06
CA LYS A 64 -10.11 -7.41 -23.80
C LYS A 64 -10.86 -8.72 -23.95
N LEU A 65 -11.93 -8.75 -24.75
CA LEU A 65 -12.69 -9.97 -25.03
C LEU A 65 -11.92 -10.94 -25.94
N THR A 66 -11.08 -10.42 -26.86
CA THR A 66 -10.13 -11.23 -27.65
C THR A 66 -9.06 -11.86 -26.76
N GLU A 67 -8.47 -11.08 -25.84
CA GLU A 67 -7.49 -11.59 -24.85
C GLU A 67 -8.07 -12.70 -23.97
N ALA A 68 -9.35 -12.61 -23.62
CA ALA A 68 -10.08 -13.64 -22.87
C ALA A 68 -10.54 -14.84 -23.73
N GLY A 69 -10.28 -14.82 -25.04
CA GLY A 69 -10.60 -15.91 -25.98
C GLY A 69 -12.07 -16.00 -26.40
N LEU A 70 -12.89 -14.99 -26.09
CA LEU A 70 -14.30 -14.92 -26.53
C LEU A 70 -14.38 -14.49 -27.99
N LEU A 71 -13.45 -13.65 -28.44
CA LEU A 71 -13.36 -13.16 -29.81
C LEU A 71 -12.06 -13.61 -30.48
N VAL A 72 -12.04 -13.66 -31.80
CA VAL A 72 -10.88 -14.09 -32.61
C VAL A 72 -10.68 -13.15 -33.79
N GLY A 73 -9.45 -12.70 -34.02
CA GLY A 73 -9.08 -11.84 -35.15
C GLY A 73 -8.71 -10.40 -34.75
N GLU A 74 -8.54 -9.54 -35.75
CA GLU A 74 -8.12 -8.14 -35.55
C GLU A 74 -9.29 -7.24 -35.12
N VAL A 75 -9.06 -6.42 -34.10
CA VAL A 75 -10.09 -5.55 -33.49
C VAL A 75 -10.64 -4.52 -34.48
N ASP A 76 -9.79 -3.94 -35.34
CA ASP A 76 -10.25 -2.96 -36.32
C ASP A 76 -11.21 -3.58 -37.34
N ALA A 77 -10.94 -4.82 -37.78
CA ALA A 77 -11.82 -5.56 -38.67
C ALA A 77 -13.17 -5.90 -37.99
N MET A 78 -13.17 -6.16 -36.68
CA MET A 78 -14.41 -6.38 -35.91
C MET A 78 -15.26 -5.10 -35.82
N ILE A 79 -14.63 -3.94 -35.64
CA ILE A 79 -15.31 -2.64 -35.62
C ILE A 79 -15.94 -2.35 -37.00
N GLU A 80 -15.18 -2.53 -38.08
CA GLU A 80 -15.67 -2.33 -39.45
C GLU A 80 -16.85 -3.25 -39.79
N ALA A 81 -16.80 -4.50 -39.33
CA ALA A 81 -17.90 -5.46 -39.49
C ALA A 81 -19.14 -5.11 -38.63
N GLY A 82 -19.02 -4.16 -37.69
CA GLY A 82 -20.11 -3.74 -36.81
C GLY A 82 -20.34 -4.66 -35.61
N LEU A 83 -19.36 -5.51 -35.25
CA LEU A 83 -19.48 -6.48 -34.16
C LEU A 83 -19.71 -5.80 -32.80
N SER A 84 -19.12 -4.62 -32.58
CA SER A 84 -19.32 -3.85 -31.35
C SER A 84 -20.79 -3.56 -31.05
N GLY A 85 -21.61 -3.32 -32.07
CA GLY A 85 -23.05 -3.08 -31.92
C GLY A 85 -23.86 -4.29 -31.45
N ILE A 86 -23.30 -5.50 -31.53
CA ILE A 86 -23.91 -6.73 -31.00
C ILE A 86 -23.72 -6.80 -29.48
N LEU A 87 -22.52 -6.47 -29.00
CA LEU A 87 -22.14 -6.58 -27.58
C LEU A 87 -22.47 -5.31 -26.79
N GLN A 88 -22.44 -4.14 -27.42
CA GLN A 88 -22.86 -2.85 -26.87
C GLN A 88 -23.93 -2.23 -27.78
N PRO A 89 -25.20 -2.62 -27.64
CA PRO A 89 -26.27 -2.13 -28.51
C PRO A 89 -26.67 -0.67 -28.22
N HIS A 90 -26.19 -0.07 -27.13
CA HIS A 90 -26.48 1.32 -26.75
C HIS A 90 -25.30 2.27 -27.02
N GLY A 91 -25.56 3.58 -27.02
CA GLY A 91 -24.52 4.61 -27.12
C GLY A 91 -23.55 4.61 -25.92
N LEU A 92 -22.43 5.32 -26.05
CA LEU A 92 -21.45 5.44 -24.94
C LEU A 92 -21.95 6.31 -23.78
N GLY A 93 -22.96 7.14 -24.00
CA GLY A 93 -23.44 8.09 -23.00
C GLY A 93 -24.30 9.19 -23.55
N HIS A 94 -24.72 10.07 -22.66
CA HIS A 94 -25.62 11.18 -22.92
C HIS A 94 -25.21 12.44 -22.18
N LEU A 95 -25.67 13.58 -22.69
CA LEU A 95 -25.55 14.85 -22.00
C LEU A 95 -26.39 14.84 -20.73
N LEU A 96 -25.89 15.54 -19.71
CA LEU A 96 -26.58 15.73 -18.45
C LEU A 96 -27.06 17.18 -18.33
N GLY A 97 -28.32 17.37 -17.97
CA GLY A 97 -28.95 18.68 -17.84
C GLY A 97 -30.15 18.65 -16.89
N ILE A 98 -31.23 19.34 -17.25
CA ILE A 98 -32.49 19.32 -16.46
C ILE A 98 -33.09 17.90 -16.47
N ASP A 99 -33.02 17.22 -17.60
CA ASP A 99 -33.34 15.79 -17.73
C ASP A 99 -32.07 14.94 -17.65
N VAL A 100 -32.24 13.70 -17.18
CA VAL A 100 -31.19 12.66 -17.17
C VAL A 100 -30.65 12.45 -18.59
N HIS A 101 -31.53 12.49 -19.60
CA HIS A 101 -31.17 12.36 -21.00
C HIS A 101 -31.39 13.66 -21.78
N ASP A 102 -30.58 14.68 -21.51
CA ASP A 102 -30.81 16.01 -22.08
C ASP A 102 -30.72 16.05 -23.63
N VAL A 103 -31.53 16.90 -24.26
CA VAL A 103 -31.84 16.86 -25.70
C VAL A 103 -30.86 17.66 -26.60
N GLY A 104 -29.72 18.08 -26.07
CA GLY A 104 -28.74 18.95 -26.74
C GLY A 104 -27.72 18.26 -27.67
N GLY A 105 -27.91 16.98 -28.00
CA GLY A 105 -26.89 16.18 -28.71
C GLY A 105 -26.79 16.40 -30.22
N TYR A 106 -27.85 16.93 -30.85
CA TYR A 106 -27.99 17.07 -32.31
C TYR A 106 -28.66 18.40 -32.71
N LEU A 107 -28.08 19.52 -32.27
CA LEU A 107 -28.50 20.87 -32.66
C LEU A 107 -28.02 21.20 -34.10
N PRO A 108 -28.60 22.21 -34.78
CA PRO A 108 -28.24 22.55 -36.17
C PRO A 108 -26.75 22.83 -36.43
N ASN A 109 -26.01 23.27 -35.41
CA ASN A 109 -24.57 23.57 -35.47
C ASN A 109 -23.68 22.41 -34.97
N THR A 110 -24.24 21.23 -34.72
CA THR A 110 -23.51 20.05 -34.24
C THR A 110 -23.43 18.97 -35.32
N PRO A 111 -22.46 18.05 -35.25
CA PRO A 111 -22.36 16.97 -36.22
C PRO A 111 -23.65 16.12 -36.29
N PRO A 112 -24.04 15.66 -37.49
CA PRO A 112 -25.24 14.86 -37.65
C PRO A 112 -25.07 13.47 -37.01
N ARG A 113 -26.19 12.84 -36.66
CA ARG A 113 -26.20 11.46 -36.14
C ARG A 113 -25.58 10.49 -37.16
N PRO A 114 -24.56 9.70 -36.77
CA PRO A 114 -23.98 8.68 -37.64
C PRO A 114 -25.02 7.63 -38.07
N LYS A 115 -24.88 7.10 -39.30
CA LYS A 115 -25.81 6.10 -39.86
C LYS A 115 -25.37 4.65 -39.64
N GLN A 116 -24.08 4.44 -39.31
CA GLN A 116 -23.52 3.12 -39.07
C GLN A 116 -24.28 2.41 -37.94
N SER A 117 -24.51 1.10 -38.10
CA SER A 117 -25.35 0.31 -37.18
C SER A 117 -24.88 0.36 -35.73
N TYR A 118 -23.56 0.41 -35.51
CA TYR A 118 -22.92 0.48 -34.19
C TYR A 118 -22.80 1.91 -33.63
N LEU A 119 -23.13 2.95 -34.40
CA LEU A 119 -23.05 4.36 -33.97
C LEU A 119 -24.40 5.07 -33.87
N LYS A 120 -25.44 4.55 -34.56
CA LYS A 120 -26.75 5.20 -34.68
C LYS A 120 -27.46 5.47 -33.35
N ASN A 121 -27.13 4.72 -32.30
CA ASN A 121 -27.73 4.82 -30.98
C ASN A 121 -27.01 5.81 -30.05
N LEU A 122 -25.97 6.51 -30.54
CA LEU A 122 -25.37 7.63 -29.80
C LEU A 122 -26.42 8.71 -29.54
N ARG A 123 -26.40 9.29 -28.34
CA ARG A 123 -27.30 10.40 -27.96
C ARG A 123 -26.72 11.77 -28.28
N THR A 124 -25.43 11.83 -28.65
CA THR A 124 -24.73 13.02 -29.13
C THR A 124 -23.62 12.62 -30.09
N ALA A 125 -23.30 13.49 -31.05
CA ALA A 125 -22.09 13.37 -31.88
C ALA A 125 -21.20 14.62 -31.77
N ARG A 126 -21.38 15.40 -30.70
CA ARG A 126 -20.67 16.67 -30.49
C ARG A 126 -19.16 16.48 -30.36
N ILE A 127 -18.43 17.52 -30.76
CA ILE A 127 -17.06 17.73 -30.33
C ILE A 127 -17.12 18.23 -28.88
N LEU A 128 -16.27 17.66 -28.02
CA LEU A 128 -16.21 18.00 -26.62
C LEU A 128 -15.65 19.41 -26.43
N GLU A 129 -16.29 20.19 -25.59
CA GLU A 129 -15.91 21.55 -25.21
C GLU A 129 -15.78 21.60 -23.69
N GLU A 130 -14.96 22.52 -23.18
CA GLU A 130 -14.87 22.76 -21.73
C GLU A 130 -16.25 23.08 -21.14
N GLY A 131 -16.55 22.48 -19.99
CA GLY A 131 -17.82 22.64 -19.28
C GLY A 131 -18.93 21.70 -19.72
N ILE A 132 -18.75 20.90 -20.78
CA ILE A 132 -19.72 19.86 -21.14
C ILE A 132 -19.79 18.82 -20.02
N VAL A 133 -21.00 18.50 -19.56
CA VAL A 133 -21.28 17.42 -18.61
C VAL A 133 -22.04 16.30 -19.32
N LEU A 134 -21.57 15.07 -19.16
CA LEU A 134 -22.14 13.90 -19.81
C LEU A 134 -21.83 12.62 -19.03
N THR A 135 -22.51 11.52 -19.36
CA THR A 135 -22.22 10.19 -18.84
C THR A 135 -21.21 9.45 -19.73
N VAL A 136 -20.30 8.71 -19.10
CA VAL A 136 -19.43 7.71 -19.73
C VAL A 136 -19.91 6.35 -19.25
N GLU A 137 -20.63 5.63 -20.10
CA GLU A 137 -21.41 4.44 -19.74
C GLU A 137 -21.21 3.25 -20.69
N PRO A 138 -19.97 2.75 -20.90
CA PRO A 138 -19.78 1.53 -21.67
C PRO A 138 -20.51 0.34 -21.03
N GLY A 139 -20.90 -0.61 -21.86
CA GLY A 139 -21.57 -1.82 -21.42
C GLY A 139 -21.36 -2.98 -22.38
N CYS A 140 -21.30 -4.19 -21.84
CA CYS A 140 -21.11 -5.42 -22.60
C CYS A 140 -22.20 -6.42 -22.22
N TYR A 141 -22.99 -6.86 -23.20
CA TYR A 141 -24.15 -7.73 -23.00
C TYR A 141 -24.12 -8.94 -23.92
N PHE A 142 -24.65 -10.04 -23.40
CA PHE A 142 -24.79 -11.31 -24.09
C PHE A 142 -26.28 -11.56 -24.37
N ILE A 143 -26.84 -10.74 -25.25
CA ILE A 143 -28.28 -10.79 -25.60
C ILE A 143 -28.50 -11.90 -26.63
N ASN A 144 -29.23 -12.97 -26.23
CA ASN A 144 -29.46 -14.15 -27.08
C ASN A 144 -29.90 -13.78 -28.50
N ALA A 145 -30.91 -12.91 -28.66
CA ALA A 145 -31.43 -12.54 -29.97
C ALA A 145 -30.42 -11.81 -30.87
N LEU A 146 -29.43 -11.10 -30.29
CA LEU A 146 -28.37 -10.44 -31.05
C LEU A 146 -27.22 -11.41 -31.36
N LEU A 147 -26.86 -12.27 -30.39
CA LEU A 147 -25.86 -13.32 -30.58
C LEU A 147 -26.28 -14.32 -31.65
N ASP A 148 -27.54 -14.77 -31.63
CA ASP A 148 -28.05 -15.72 -32.62
C ASP A 148 -28.01 -15.15 -34.03
N LYS A 149 -28.31 -13.86 -34.19
CA LYS A 149 -28.15 -13.13 -35.46
C LYS A 149 -26.68 -13.06 -35.88
N ALA A 150 -25.79 -12.73 -34.94
CA ALA A 150 -24.36 -12.62 -35.23
C ALA A 150 -23.71 -13.98 -35.56
N PHE A 151 -24.19 -15.09 -34.98
CA PHE A 151 -23.75 -16.44 -35.34
C PHE A 151 -24.28 -16.89 -36.71
N ALA A 152 -25.43 -16.39 -37.15
CA ALA A 152 -26.00 -16.68 -38.46
C ALA A 152 -25.39 -15.83 -39.59
N ASP A 153 -24.79 -14.69 -39.27
CA ASP A 153 -24.13 -13.80 -40.23
C ASP A 153 -22.66 -14.20 -40.42
N GLN A 154 -22.30 -14.67 -41.63
CA GLN A 154 -20.93 -15.09 -41.96
C GLN A 154 -19.89 -13.97 -41.82
N ASN A 155 -20.29 -12.69 -41.92
CA ASN A 155 -19.39 -11.56 -41.73
C ASN A 155 -19.01 -11.35 -40.26
N LEU A 156 -19.87 -11.78 -39.33
CA LEU A 156 -19.70 -11.61 -37.88
C LEU A 156 -19.23 -12.90 -37.21
N SER A 157 -19.78 -14.05 -37.61
CA SER A 157 -19.55 -15.35 -36.97
C SER A 157 -18.08 -15.76 -36.95
N LYS A 158 -17.29 -15.35 -37.95
CA LYS A 158 -15.83 -15.60 -38.04
C LYS A 158 -15.03 -15.00 -36.88
N PHE A 159 -15.57 -13.97 -36.21
CA PHE A 159 -14.91 -13.31 -35.08
C PHE A 159 -15.36 -13.88 -33.73
N LEU A 160 -16.36 -14.77 -33.69
CA LEU A 160 -17.00 -15.25 -32.47
C LEU A 160 -16.54 -16.66 -32.10
N ASN A 161 -15.96 -16.82 -30.91
CA ASN A 161 -15.73 -18.16 -30.36
C ASN A 161 -17.02 -18.68 -29.74
N LYS A 162 -17.83 -19.40 -30.54
CA LYS A 162 -19.16 -19.87 -30.13
C LYS A 162 -19.15 -20.64 -28.82
N SER A 163 -18.22 -21.59 -28.66
CA SER A 163 -18.13 -22.44 -27.46
C SER A 163 -17.93 -21.58 -26.20
N LYS A 164 -17.01 -20.61 -26.26
CA LYS A 164 -16.72 -19.70 -25.15
C LYS A 164 -17.86 -18.73 -24.87
N ILE A 165 -18.47 -18.16 -25.91
CA ILE A 165 -19.57 -17.19 -25.78
C ILE A 165 -20.83 -17.85 -25.24
N ASP A 166 -21.11 -19.12 -25.59
CA ASP A 166 -22.26 -19.85 -25.07
C ASP A 166 -22.19 -20.03 -23.54
N GLU A 167 -20.99 -20.02 -22.91
CA GLU A 167 -20.82 -19.99 -21.45
C GLU A 167 -21.37 -18.71 -20.79
N PHE A 168 -21.60 -17.64 -21.57
CA PHE A 168 -22.13 -16.35 -21.10
C PHE A 168 -23.62 -16.17 -21.43
N ARG A 169 -24.29 -17.19 -21.99
CA ARG A 169 -25.75 -17.12 -22.17
C ARG A 169 -26.44 -17.08 -20.81
N GLY A 170 -27.41 -16.17 -20.67
CA GLY A 170 -28.09 -15.93 -19.39
C GLY A 170 -27.29 -15.07 -18.39
N PHE A 171 -26.06 -14.66 -18.74
CA PHE A 171 -25.25 -13.74 -17.92
C PHE A 171 -25.87 -12.33 -17.83
N GLY A 172 -26.62 -11.92 -18.86
CA GLY A 172 -27.10 -10.55 -19.02
C GLY A 172 -25.98 -9.68 -19.56
N GLY A 173 -25.26 -8.98 -18.70
CA GLY A 173 -24.17 -8.09 -19.07
C GLY A 173 -23.63 -7.28 -17.90
N VAL A 174 -22.62 -6.46 -18.18
CA VAL A 174 -22.07 -5.47 -17.27
C VAL A 174 -22.23 -4.09 -17.87
N ARG A 175 -22.64 -3.12 -17.05
CA ARG A 175 -22.58 -1.69 -17.36
C ARG A 175 -21.88 -0.94 -16.23
N ILE A 176 -21.01 -0.03 -16.61
CA ILE A 176 -20.35 0.89 -15.69
C ILE A 176 -20.59 2.28 -16.25
N GLU A 177 -21.13 3.15 -15.41
CA GLU A 177 -21.50 4.51 -15.80
C GLU A 177 -21.01 5.51 -14.76
N ASP A 178 -20.33 6.54 -15.22
CA ASP A 178 -19.92 7.69 -14.43
C ASP A 178 -20.35 9.00 -15.09
N VAL A 179 -20.67 9.99 -14.27
CA VAL A 179 -20.88 11.36 -14.70
C VAL A 179 -19.53 12.06 -14.76
N VAL A 180 -19.27 12.74 -15.86
CA VAL A 180 -18.04 13.47 -16.08
C VAL A 180 -18.29 14.89 -16.56
N VAL A 181 -17.35 15.78 -16.23
CA VAL A 181 -17.27 17.13 -16.79
C VAL A 181 -15.96 17.27 -17.57
N ILE A 182 -16.04 17.84 -18.77
CA ILE A 182 -14.87 18.18 -19.57
C ILE A 182 -14.25 19.46 -19.00
N THR A 183 -12.98 19.39 -18.60
CA THR A 183 -12.21 20.53 -18.09
C THR A 183 -11.42 21.17 -19.22
N ASN A 184 -10.76 22.31 -18.95
CA ASN A 184 -9.90 22.98 -19.94
C ASN A 184 -8.80 22.08 -20.56
N THR A 185 -8.38 21.03 -19.86
CA THR A 185 -7.23 20.18 -20.25
C THR A 185 -7.57 18.69 -20.31
N GLY A 186 -8.77 18.29 -19.89
CA GLY A 186 -9.11 16.88 -19.71
C GLY A 186 -10.56 16.62 -19.33
N CYS A 187 -10.74 15.64 -18.46
CA CYS A 187 -12.03 15.13 -18.01
C CYS A 187 -11.95 14.84 -16.51
N ALA A 188 -12.93 15.32 -15.74
CA ALA A 188 -13.05 15.07 -14.32
C ALA A 188 -14.29 14.24 -14.02
N VAL A 189 -14.15 13.22 -13.17
CA VAL A 189 -15.26 12.34 -12.76
C VAL A 189 -15.99 12.98 -11.59
N LEU A 190 -17.28 13.23 -11.76
CA LEU A 190 -18.15 13.81 -10.72
C LEU A 190 -18.77 12.75 -9.80
N SER A 191 -18.72 11.47 -10.20
CA SER A 191 -19.27 10.35 -9.44
C SER A 191 -18.19 9.28 -9.10
N PRO A 192 -17.15 9.61 -8.31
CA PRO A 192 -16.10 8.65 -8.00
C PRO A 192 -16.65 7.52 -7.12
N LEU A 193 -16.94 6.38 -7.74
CA LEU A 193 -17.34 5.16 -7.06
C LEU A 193 -16.20 4.13 -7.09
N PRO A 194 -16.09 3.24 -6.09
CA PRO A 194 -15.10 2.17 -6.11
C PRO A 194 -15.39 1.21 -7.28
N ARG A 195 -14.55 1.27 -8.33
CA ARG A 195 -14.72 0.47 -9.56
C ARG A 195 -13.72 -0.68 -9.72
N SER A 196 -12.55 -0.64 -9.12
CA SER A 196 -11.57 -1.74 -9.23
C SER A 196 -11.70 -2.70 -8.06
N GLN A 197 -11.68 -4.01 -8.36
CA GLN A 197 -11.12 -4.94 -7.38
C GLN A 197 -9.61 -4.71 -7.39
N ASN A 198 -9.04 -4.33 -6.25
CA ASN A 198 -7.61 -4.04 -6.11
C ASN A 198 -6.77 -5.34 -6.11
N GLN A 199 -6.94 -6.17 -7.15
CA GLN A 199 -6.25 -7.45 -7.31
C GLN A 199 -5.06 -7.37 -8.27
N ASN A 200 -4.78 -6.21 -8.88
CA ASN A 200 -3.54 -6.07 -9.64
C ASN A 200 -2.36 -6.22 -8.67
N GLU A 201 -1.66 -7.35 -8.79
CA GLU A 201 -0.53 -7.68 -7.94
C GLU A 201 0.55 -6.59 -7.95
N ASP A 202 0.73 -5.88 -9.07
CA ASP A 202 1.71 -4.80 -9.17
C ASP A 202 1.32 -3.60 -8.31
N TYR A 203 0.02 -3.38 -8.08
CA TYR A 203 -0.44 -2.38 -7.13
C TYR A 203 -0.35 -2.88 -5.68
N GLN A 204 -0.56 -4.18 -5.45
CA GLN A 204 -0.57 -4.77 -4.10
C GLN A 204 0.83 -4.99 -3.50
N TYR A 205 1.83 -5.24 -4.33
CA TYR A 205 3.17 -5.61 -3.89
C TYR A 205 4.21 -4.61 -4.42
N LEU A 206 5.22 -4.31 -3.61
CA LEU A 206 6.34 -3.44 -4.01
C LEU A 206 7.39 -4.24 -4.78
N GLN A 207 7.66 -5.45 -4.31
CA GLN A 207 8.60 -6.40 -4.88
C GLN A 207 7.95 -7.78 -5.06
N LYS A 208 8.48 -8.55 -6.01
CA LYS A 208 8.10 -9.94 -6.31
C LYS A 208 9.36 -10.80 -6.45
N SER A 209 10.08 -10.95 -5.34
CA SER A 209 11.29 -11.75 -5.26
C SER A 209 11.03 -13.19 -5.68
N SER A 210 11.93 -13.76 -6.48
CA SER A 210 11.92 -15.19 -6.81
C SER A 210 12.47 -16.07 -5.68
N VAL A 211 13.11 -15.46 -4.67
CA VAL A 211 13.63 -16.13 -3.48
C VAL A 211 12.77 -15.71 -2.29
N PRO A 212 12.18 -16.64 -1.52
CA PRO A 212 11.33 -16.28 -0.38
C PRO A 212 12.07 -15.36 0.61
N THR A 213 11.40 -14.31 1.11
CA THR A 213 12.02 -13.31 2.01
C THR A 213 12.81 -13.93 3.15
N LEU A 214 12.27 -14.97 3.80
CA LEU A 214 12.88 -15.63 4.95
C LEU A 214 13.72 -16.86 4.60
N HIS A 215 14.11 -17.04 3.33
CA HIS A 215 14.78 -18.25 2.82
C HIS A 215 16.09 -18.61 3.54
N PHE A 216 16.84 -17.61 3.98
CA PHE A 216 18.14 -17.81 4.64
C PHE A 216 18.06 -17.98 6.16
N GLN A 217 16.92 -17.63 6.78
CA GLN A 217 16.83 -17.50 8.25
C GLN A 217 17.18 -18.80 9.00
N LYS A 218 16.78 -19.97 8.45
CA LYS A 218 17.04 -21.28 9.09
C LYS A 218 18.50 -21.72 9.09
N SER A 219 19.35 -21.10 8.27
CA SER A 219 20.76 -21.47 8.11
C SER A 219 21.73 -20.35 8.47
N LEU A 220 21.23 -19.27 9.08
CA LEU A 220 22.09 -18.20 9.60
C LEU A 220 23.09 -18.76 10.63
N PRO A 221 24.35 -18.31 10.59
CA PRO A 221 25.33 -18.70 11.58
C PRO A 221 24.95 -18.11 12.94
N ARG A 222 25.25 -18.86 14.00
CA ARG A 222 25.02 -18.40 15.37
C ARG A 222 26.01 -17.30 15.72
N LEU A 223 25.54 -16.29 16.45
CA LEU A 223 26.40 -15.23 16.97
C LEU A 223 27.44 -15.84 17.92
N PRO A 224 28.75 -15.70 17.65
CA PRO A 224 29.77 -16.30 18.51
C PRO A 224 29.88 -15.56 19.85
N ILE A 225 30.16 -16.32 20.91
CA ILE A 225 30.59 -15.78 22.21
C ILE A 225 32.12 -15.63 22.16
N PRO A 226 32.68 -14.42 22.29
CA PRO A 226 34.13 -14.23 22.31
C PRO A 226 34.78 -14.92 23.52
N GLU A 227 36.05 -15.28 23.40
CA GLU A 227 36.80 -15.78 24.54
C GLU A 227 36.98 -14.71 25.62
N LEU A 228 36.91 -15.13 26.90
CA LEU A 228 36.90 -14.22 28.04
C LEU A 228 38.18 -13.35 28.08
N GLU A 229 39.34 -13.97 27.83
CA GLU A 229 40.63 -13.27 27.76
C GLU A 229 40.65 -12.18 26.70
N ASP A 230 40.09 -12.45 25.52
CA ASP A 230 40.06 -11.49 24.42
C ASP A 230 39.14 -10.32 24.73
N SER A 231 37.97 -10.59 25.33
CA SER A 231 37.06 -9.54 25.80
C SER A 231 37.72 -8.65 26.86
N CYS A 232 38.41 -9.24 27.84
CA CYS A 232 39.14 -8.50 28.86
C CYS A 232 40.29 -7.67 28.30
N LYS A 233 41.08 -8.21 27.35
CA LYS A 233 42.14 -7.47 26.66
C LYS A 233 41.57 -6.28 25.89
N ARG A 234 40.52 -6.50 25.10
CA ARG A 234 39.83 -5.44 24.34
C ARG A 234 39.29 -4.36 25.25
N TYR A 235 38.71 -4.73 26.40
CA TYR A 235 38.22 -3.77 27.40
C TYR A 235 39.35 -2.91 27.96
N ILE A 236 40.47 -3.50 28.40
CA ILE A 236 41.65 -2.77 28.87
C ILE A 236 42.15 -1.78 27.81
N CYS A 237 42.33 -2.24 26.56
CA CYS A 237 42.75 -1.38 25.46
C CYS A 237 41.79 -0.21 25.22
N ALA A 238 40.47 -0.42 25.38
CA ALA A 238 39.47 0.61 25.21
C ALA A 238 39.43 1.63 26.37
N GLN A 239 39.86 1.23 27.59
CA GLN A 239 39.95 2.14 28.74
C GLN A 239 41.21 3.00 28.71
N GLN A 240 42.32 2.49 28.16
CA GLN A 240 43.62 3.17 28.18
C GLN A 240 43.60 4.64 27.70
N PRO A 241 42.87 5.06 26.66
CA PRO A 241 42.81 6.46 26.26
C PRO A 241 41.84 7.33 27.08
N LEU A 242 41.10 6.77 28.05
CA LEU A 242 40.01 7.44 28.77
C LEU A 242 40.33 7.77 30.23
N VAL A 243 41.36 7.15 30.80
CA VAL A 243 41.65 7.20 32.25
C VAL A 243 43.11 7.53 32.51
N ASP A 244 43.43 7.96 33.73
CA ASP A 244 44.81 8.17 34.16
C ASP A 244 45.52 6.86 34.57
N ASP A 245 46.84 6.93 34.83
CA ASP A 245 47.66 5.75 35.18
C ASP A 245 47.22 5.07 36.49
N THR A 246 46.68 5.84 37.44
CA THR A 246 46.23 5.32 38.74
C THR A 246 44.96 4.51 38.55
N GLU A 247 43.98 5.07 37.85
CA GLU A 247 42.74 4.41 37.47
C GLU A 247 43.01 3.19 36.60
N MET A 248 43.92 3.31 35.62
CA MET A 248 44.29 2.21 34.73
C MET A 248 44.89 1.03 35.50
N THR A 249 45.76 1.30 36.49
CA THR A 249 46.32 0.27 37.37
C THR A 249 45.23 -0.48 38.12
N GLN A 250 44.22 0.24 38.63
CA GLN A 250 43.10 -0.35 39.35
C GLN A 250 42.18 -1.15 38.42
N ILE A 251 41.93 -0.67 37.20
CA ILE A 251 41.17 -1.40 36.17
C ILE A 251 41.86 -2.71 35.82
N VAL A 252 43.15 -2.68 35.51
CA VAL A 252 43.93 -3.89 35.18
C VAL A 252 43.89 -4.90 36.34
N LYS A 253 44.04 -4.43 37.59
CA LYS A 253 43.92 -5.28 38.78
C LYS A 253 42.54 -5.95 38.87
N ASN A 254 41.46 -5.20 38.66
CA ASN A 254 40.09 -5.72 38.70
C ASN A 254 39.81 -6.71 37.56
N VAL A 255 40.25 -6.40 36.34
CA VAL A 255 40.09 -7.29 35.18
C VAL A 255 40.88 -8.60 35.38
N ASN A 256 42.08 -8.53 35.95
CA ASN A 256 42.85 -9.73 36.30
C ASN A 256 42.16 -10.58 37.39
N LYS A 257 41.47 -9.95 38.35
CA LYS A 257 40.63 -10.67 39.31
C LYS A 257 39.46 -11.36 38.60
N MET A 258 38.76 -10.65 37.72
CA MET A 258 37.65 -11.18 36.92
C MET A 258 38.11 -12.39 36.09
N LEU A 259 39.26 -12.30 35.42
CA LEU A 259 39.81 -13.40 34.62
C LEU A 259 40.12 -14.65 35.44
N LYS A 260 40.60 -14.49 36.67
CA LYS A 260 41.03 -15.61 37.52
C LYS A 260 39.92 -16.24 38.36
N SER A 261 38.90 -15.48 38.74
CA SER A 261 37.90 -15.90 39.73
C SER A 261 36.47 -15.83 39.21
N ASP A 262 35.93 -14.62 39.07
CA ASP A 262 34.50 -14.40 38.84
C ASP A 262 34.07 -14.70 37.38
N GLY A 263 34.95 -14.49 36.39
CA GLY A 263 34.65 -14.59 34.96
C GLY A 263 34.50 -16.01 34.40
N PRO A 264 35.39 -16.98 34.71
CA PRO A 264 35.25 -18.36 34.23
C PRO A 264 33.90 -19.04 34.52
N PRO A 265 33.31 -18.97 35.74
CA PRO A 265 31.99 -19.54 35.99
C PRO A 265 30.88 -18.83 35.20
N LEU A 266 30.93 -17.50 35.09
CA LEU A 266 29.96 -16.72 34.31
C LEU A 266 30.05 -17.02 32.80
N GLN A 267 31.26 -17.13 32.25
CA GLN A 267 31.49 -17.49 30.85
C GLN A 267 30.97 -18.90 30.55
N LYS A 268 31.16 -19.84 31.49
CA LYS A 268 30.63 -21.20 31.37
C LYS A 268 29.11 -21.20 31.37
N GLU A 269 28.48 -20.45 32.27
CA GLU A 269 27.03 -20.30 32.33
C GLU A 269 26.47 -19.66 31.05
N LEU A 270 27.09 -18.59 30.56
CA LEU A 270 26.71 -17.93 29.30
C LEU A 270 26.77 -18.90 28.12
N LYS A 271 27.86 -19.66 27.99
CA LYS A 271 28.01 -20.70 26.94
C LYS A 271 26.97 -21.82 27.10
N ALA A 272 26.59 -22.18 28.32
CA ALA A 272 25.56 -23.18 28.58
C ALA A 272 24.14 -22.67 28.19
N ILE A 273 23.82 -21.43 28.54
CA ILE A 273 22.56 -20.77 28.15
C ILE A 273 22.46 -20.69 26.62
N ASP A 274 23.54 -20.26 25.96
CA ASP A 274 23.60 -20.20 24.49
C ASP A 274 23.40 -21.59 23.87
N ALA A 275 24.12 -22.62 24.35
CA ALA A 275 23.99 -23.98 23.84
C ALA A 275 22.58 -24.57 24.02
N ALA A 276 21.87 -24.21 25.09
CA ALA A 276 20.49 -24.62 25.32
C ALA A 276 19.48 -23.89 24.40
N ASN A 277 19.83 -22.70 23.87
CA ASN A 277 18.92 -21.83 23.12
C ASN A 277 19.41 -21.60 21.67
N ARG A 278 19.68 -22.69 20.93
CA ARG A 278 20.28 -22.62 19.58
C ARG A 278 19.47 -21.88 18.52
N HIS A 279 18.20 -21.60 18.78
CA HIS A 279 17.28 -20.91 17.87
C HIS A 279 17.39 -19.36 17.96
N THR A 280 18.17 -18.84 18.91
CA THR A 280 18.38 -17.39 19.11
C THR A 280 19.85 -17.10 19.43
N SER A 281 20.17 -15.83 19.71
CA SER A 281 21.48 -15.40 20.18
C SER A 281 21.47 -15.11 21.68
N TYR A 282 22.61 -15.30 22.34
CA TYR A 282 22.76 -15.06 23.78
C TYR A 282 22.44 -13.60 24.20
N ILE A 283 22.53 -12.65 23.27
CA ILE A 283 22.37 -11.22 23.56
C ILE A 283 20.98 -10.67 23.26
N SER A 284 20.19 -11.33 22.41
CA SER A 284 18.90 -10.80 21.95
C SER A 284 17.96 -10.42 23.10
N ARG A 285 17.64 -11.38 23.98
CA ARG A 285 16.75 -11.12 25.12
C ARG A 285 17.31 -10.09 26.11
N PRO A 286 18.56 -10.19 26.62
CA PRO A 286 19.12 -9.16 27.49
C PRO A 286 19.09 -7.76 26.87
N TRP A 287 19.31 -7.65 25.55
CA TRP A 287 19.28 -6.38 24.84
C TRP A 287 17.86 -5.78 24.78
N PHE A 288 16.84 -6.58 24.44
CA PHE A 288 15.45 -6.15 24.53
C PHE A 288 15.05 -5.77 25.96
N ASP A 289 15.44 -6.58 26.95
CA ASP A 289 15.13 -6.34 28.36
C ASP A 289 15.76 -5.04 28.86
N MET A 290 16.99 -4.70 28.45
CA MET A 290 17.64 -3.42 28.78
C MET A 290 16.76 -2.24 28.40
N TYR A 291 16.27 -2.18 27.18
CA TYR A 291 15.46 -1.03 26.75
C TYR A 291 14.00 -1.09 27.21
N LEU A 292 13.43 -2.29 27.35
CA LEU A 292 12.06 -2.46 27.84
C LEU A 292 11.94 -2.24 29.35
N THR A 293 13.03 -2.30 30.10
CA THR A 293 13.08 -1.97 31.54
C THR A 293 13.55 -0.54 31.82
N ASP A 294 14.26 0.12 30.89
CA ASP A 294 14.58 1.52 31.07
C ASP A 294 13.32 2.39 31.11
N ARG A 295 13.30 3.31 32.06
CA ARG A 295 12.21 4.17 32.47
C ARG A 295 12.29 5.58 31.89
N LYS A 296 13.42 5.97 31.30
CA LYS A 296 13.56 7.26 30.63
C LYS A 296 12.51 7.47 29.53
N PRO A 297 12.07 8.71 29.28
CA PRO A 297 11.29 9.08 28.11
C PRO A 297 11.88 8.52 26.81
N LEU A 298 11.02 8.07 25.89
CA LEU A 298 11.49 7.52 24.60
C LEU A 298 12.09 8.56 23.65
N PRO A 299 11.45 9.73 23.43
CA PRO A 299 12.05 10.78 22.59
C PRO A 299 13.40 11.22 23.13
N ILE A 300 14.31 11.58 22.23
CA ILE A 300 15.70 12.01 22.51
C ILE A 300 16.59 10.88 23.03
N ASN A 301 16.15 10.07 23.99
CA ASN A 301 16.96 9.03 24.60
C ASN A 301 17.09 7.78 23.71
N TYR A 302 16.02 7.41 23.00
CA TYR A 302 15.96 6.14 22.27
C TYR A 302 15.48 6.25 20.84
N ASN A 303 14.44 7.05 20.56
CA ASN A 303 13.83 7.08 19.24
C ASN A 303 14.67 7.93 18.27
N PRO A 304 15.28 7.34 17.23
CA PRO A 304 15.90 8.10 16.15
C PRO A 304 14.84 8.54 15.13
N PHE A 305 15.25 9.35 14.17
CA PHE A 305 14.43 9.68 13.00
C PHE A 305 15.27 9.60 11.72
N LEU A 306 14.57 9.46 10.59
CA LEU A 306 15.11 9.58 9.26
C LEU A 306 14.31 10.66 8.52
N VAL A 307 14.98 11.45 7.69
CA VAL A 307 14.32 12.43 6.81
C VAL A 307 14.47 11.93 5.38
N PHE A 308 13.35 11.77 4.69
CA PHE A 308 13.35 11.43 3.27
C PHE A 308 13.77 12.65 2.45
N ILE A 309 14.55 12.41 1.40
CA ILE A 309 14.81 13.42 0.37
C ILE A 309 13.51 13.74 -0.39
N ASP A 310 13.41 14.95 -0.91
CA ASP A 310 12.30 15.37 -1.77
C ASP A 310 12.21 14.50 -3.03
N ASP A 311 10.97 14.30 -3.50
CA ASP A 311 10.75 13.70 -4.80
C ASP A 311 11.40 14.60 -5.87
N PRO A 312 12.15 14.05 -6.84
CA PRO A 312 12.73 14.83 -7.94
C PRO A 312 11.69 15.65 -8.72
N LYS A 313 10.42 15.24 -8.69
CA LYS A 313 9.30 15.95 -9.31
C LYS A 313 8.59 16.84 -8.28
N PRO A 314 8.65 18.19 -8.42
CA PRO A 314 8.09 19.11 -7.44
C PRO A 314 6.60 18.87 -7.12
N GLU A 315 5.80 18.50 -8.10
CA GLU A 315 4.36 18.24 -7.95
C GLU A 315 4.05 17.06 -7.02
N TYR A 316 4.97 16.10 -6.87
CA TYR A 316 4.82 14.97 -5.95
C TYR A 316 5.16 15.32 -4.50
N ASN A 317 5.72 16.52 -4.25
CA ASN A 317 6.04 16.99 -2.91
C ASN A 317 4.89 17.71 -2.21
N HIS A 318 3.74 17.89 -2.87
CA HIS A 318 2.53 18.38 -2.21
C HIS A 318 2.11 17.42 -1.09
N GLN A 319 1.86 17.93 0.12
CA GLN A 319 1.65 17.13 1.34
C GLN A 319 0.67 15.97 1.12
N LEU A 320 -0.53 16.27 0.62
CA LEU A 320 -1.56 15.26 0.38
C LEU A 320 -1.11 14.15 -0.59
N ILE A 321 -0.46 14.53 -1.70
CA ILE A 321 0.02 13.58 -2.72
C ILE A 321 1.13 12.70 -2.13
N ARG A 322 2.10 13.33 -1.46
CA ARG A 322 3.24 12.64 -0.84
C ARG A 322 2.78 11.70 0.26
N SER A 323 1.86 12.13 1.13
CA SER A 323 1.29 11.31 2.19
C SER A 323 0.54 10.10 1.65
N ALA A 324 -0.31 10.28 0.63
CA ALA A 324 -1.01 9.16 0.00
C ALA A 324 -0.02 8.14 -0.61
N ASN A 325 0.98 8.62 -1.35
CA ASN A 325 2.00 7.76 -1.96
C ASN A 325 2.86 7.02 -0.91
N MET A 326 3.21 7.67 0.20
CA MET A 326 3.96 7.06 1.31
C MET A 326 3.13 6.01 2.04
N VAL A 327 1.84 6.26 2.28
CA VAL A 327 0.92 5.26 2.85
C VAL A 327 0.84 4.04 1.95
N ILE A 328 0.55 4.23 0.66
CA ILE A 328 0.41 3.13 -0.31
C ILE A 328 1.73 2.35 -0.42
N SER A 329 2.87 3.03 -0.52
CA SER A 329 4.19 2.37 -0.63
C SER A 329 4.54 1.57 0.63
N SER A 330 4.21 2.10 1.81
CA SER A 330 4.41 1.39 3.09
C SER A 330 3.53 0.13 3.17
N LEU A 331 2.29 0.21 2.70
CA LEU A 331 1.37 -0.94 2.64
C LEU A 331 1.84 -1.98 1.62
N ARG A 332 2.36 -1.55 0.46
CA ARG A 332 2.96 -2.45 -0.54
C ARG A 332 4.19 -3.16 0.01
N PHE A 333 5.04 -2.46 0.76
CA PHE A 333 6.16 -3.07 1.46
C PHE A 333 5.70 -4.10 2.50
N MET A 334 4.73 -3.74 3.36
CA MET A 334 4.14 -4.65 4.35
C MET A 334 3.58 -5.91 3.69
N LYS A 335 2.82 -5.76 2.60
CA LYS A 335 2.25 -6.89 1.87
C LYS A 335 3.34 -7.75 1.22
N SER A 336 4.36 -7.15 0.59
CA SER A 336 5.49 -7.89 0.04
C SER A 336 6.23 -8.69 1.12
N LEU A 337 6.47 -8.11 2.29
CA LEU A 337 7.08 -8.79 3.43
C LEU A 337 6.23 -9.99 3.89
N ARG A 338 4.93 -9.76 4.15
CA ARG A 338 4.01 -10.82 4.64
C ARG A 338 3.77 -11.93 3.62
N ALA A 339 3.83 -11.61 2.33
CA ALA A 339 3.66 -12.58 1.24
C ALA A 339 4.96 -13.36 0.91
N ASN A 340 6.07 -13.13 1.64
CA ASN A 340 7.41 -13.66 1.30
C ASN A 340 7.92 -13.23 -0.09
N LEU A 341 7.48 -12.08 -0.57
CA LEU A 341 7.82 -11.52 -1.89
C LEU A 341 8.85 -10.39 -1.81
N LEU A 342 9.20 -9.91 -0.62
CA LEU A 342 10.31 -8.99 -0.44
C LEU A 342 11.63 -9.74 -0.66
N GLU A 343 12.60 -9.11 -1.32
CA GLU A 343 13.92 -9.73 -1.47
C GLU A 343 14.57 -9.96 -0.10
N PRO A 344 15.25 -11.09 0.13
CA PRO A 344 15.98 -11.31 1.36
C PRO A 344 17.07 -10.25 1.56
N GLU A 345 17.25 -9.79 2.79
CA GLU A 345 18.30 -8.84 3.12
C GLU A 345 19.67 -9.53 3.10
N VAL A 346 20.56 -9.08 2.21
CA VAL A 346 21.87 -9.72 1.98
C VAL A 346 22.94 -8.66 1.82
N PHE A 347 23.99 -8.75 2.63
CA PHE A 347 25.19 -7.97 2.43
C PHE A 347 26.08 -8.61 1.37
N HIS A 348 26.34 -7.88 0.28
CA HIS A 348 27.12 -8.36 -0.86
C HIS A 348 28.51 -7.74 -0.86
N LEU A 349 29.58 -8.52 -0.64
CA LEU A 349 30.96 -8.00 -0.79
C LEU A 349 31.26 -7.57 -2.23
N ASN A 350 30.65 -8.25 -3.21
CA ASN A 350 30.72 -7.86 -4.61
C ASN A 350 29.34 -8.04 -5.28
N PRO A 351 28.51 -6.97 -5.34
CA PRO A 351 27.17 -7.03 -5.91
C PRO A 351 27.15 -7.50 -7.37
N ASN A 352 28.17 -7.16 -8.18
CA ASN A 352 28.23 -7.55 -9.60
C ASN A 352 28.30 -9.07 -9.79
N LYS A 353 28.75 -9.82 -8.78
CA LYS A 353 28.78 -11.29 -8.80
C LYS A 353 27.62 -11.92 -8.03
N SER A 354 27.24 -11.30 -6.92
CA SER A 354 26.35 -11.91 -5.92
C SER A 354 24.95 -11.31 -5.84
N ASN A 355 24.68 -10.20 -6.51
CA ASN A 355 23.33 -9.65 -6.67
C ASN A 355 22.89 -9.81 -8.14
N THR A 356 22.78 -11.06 -8.59
CA THR A 356 22.47 -11.40 -9.98
C THR A 356 21.34 -12.42 -10.06
N LYS A 357 20.68 -12.52 -11.22
CA LYS A 357 19.68 -13.56 -11.47
C LYS A 357 20.26 -14.97 -11.26
N PHE A 358 21.50 -15.19 -11.68
CA PHE A 358 22.19 -16.47 -11.47
C PHE A 358 22.34 -16.81 -9.98
N PHE A 359 22.80 -15.86 -9.16
CA PHE A 359 22.87 -16.02 -7.71
C PHE A 359 21.50 -16.39 -7.12
N ARG A 360 20.44 -15.65 -7.48
CA ARG A 360 19.07 -15.87 -6.98
C ARG A 360 18.54 -17.24 -7.39
N THR A 361 18.78 -17.68 -8.61
CA THR A 361 18.40 -19.02 -9.08
C THR A 361 19.11 -20.12 -8.28
N VAL A 362 20.44 -20.04 -8.16
CA VAL A 362 21.23 -21.09 -7.48
C VAL A 362 20.89 -21.13 -5.99
N THR A 363 20.91 -20.00 -5.31
CA THR A 363 20.65 -19.95 -3.86
C THR A 363 19.19 -20.19 -3.52
N GLY A 364 18.25 -19.77 -4.38
CA GLY A 364 16.82 -20.03 -4.23
C GLY A 364 16.43 -21.51 -4.37
N MET A 365 17.18 -22.29 -5.16
CA MET A 365 16.98 -23.74 -5.28
C MET A 365 17.50 -24.53 -4.08
N LEU A 366 18.42 -23.97 -3.29
CA LEU A 366 18.96 -24.64 -2.10
C LEU A 366 17.90 -24.71 -1.00
N PRO A 367 17.79 -25.82 -0.25
CA PRO A 367 16.94 -25.89 0.92
C PRO A 367 17.29 -24.80 1.96
N PRO A 368 16.29 -24.19 2.64
CA PRO A 368 16.52 -23.15 3.66
C PRO A 368 17.53 -23.51 4.76
N ALA A 369 17.70 -24.80 5.05
CA ALA A 369 18.63 -25.31 6.06
C ALA A 369 20.12 -25.21 5.65
N ILE A 370 20.43 -24.99 4.38
CA ILE A 370 21.81 -24.86 3.87
C ILE A 370 22.01 -23.63 2.96
N SER A 371 20.96 -22.84 2.75
CA SER A 371 20.91 -21.73 1.79
C SER A 371 21.96 -20.66 2.08
N TRP A 372 22.26 -20.36 3.36
CA TRP A 372 23.28 -19.41 3.76
C TRP A 372 24.69 -19.80 3.30
N TYR A 373 25.06 -21.09 3.40
CA TYR A 373 26.36 -21.56 2.95
C TYR A 373 26.52 -21.41 1.43
N GLY A 374 25.43 -21.61 0.69
CA GLY A 374 25.38 -21.30 -0.73
C GLY A 374 25.69 -19.83 -1.00
N ALA A 375 25.03 -18.91 -0.30
CA ALA A 375 25.29 -17.48 -0.43
C ALA A 375 26.73 -17.10 -0.04
N TYR A 376 27.27 -17.71 1.02
CA TYR A 376 28.63 -17.48 1.50
C TYR A 376 29.71 -17.80 0.45
N LEU A 377 29.51 -18.83 -0.37
CA LEU A 377 30.43 -19.15 -1.48
C LEU A 377 30.53 -18.03 -2.52
N PHE A 378 29.47 -17.24 -2.67
CA PHE A 378 29.45 -16.03 -3.51
C PHE A 378 29.93 -14.78 -2.79
N LYS A 379 30.44 -14.91 -1.55
CA LYS A 379 30.82 -13.77 -0.69
C LYS A 379 29.63 -12.85 -0.41
N ALA A 380 28.45 -13.45 -0.26
CA ALA A 380 27.21 -12.79 0.14
C ALA A 380 26.80 -13.30 1.53
N PHE A 381 26.34 -12.39 2.38
CA PHE A 381 26.06 -12.65 3.79
C PHE A 381 24.60 -12.27 4.07
N PRO A 382 23.66 -13.22 3.94
CA PRO A 382 22.28 -13.01 4.37
C PRO A 382 22.21 -12.55 5.83
N LEU A 383 21.31 -11.62 6.11
CA LEU A 383 21.12 -11.00 7.42
C LEU A 383 19.89 -11.56 8.14
N ASP A 384 19.87 -11.38 9.46
CA ASP A 384 18.67 -11.66 10.27
C ASP A 384 17.54 -10.72 9.87
N MET A 385 16.34 -11.27 9.71
CA MET A 385 15.12 -10.51 9.40
C MET A 385 14.03 -10.74 10.44
N SER A 386 14.35 -11.35 11.59
CA SER A 386 13.36 -11.69 12.63
C SER A 386 12.62 -10.46 13.18
N GLN A 387 13.26 -9.29 13.13
CA GLN A 387 12.67 -8.03 13.61
C GLN A 387 11.72 -7.35 12.62
N TYR A 388 11.71 -7.75 11.34
CA TYR A 388 10.92 -7.06 10.31
C TYR A 388 9.40 -7.17 10.56
N GLU A 389 8.95 -8.24 11.23
CA GLU A 389 7.55 -8.39 11.61
C GLU A 389 7.06 -7.26 12.54
N ASN A 390 7.96 -6.66 13.31
CA ASN A 390 7.64 -5.57 14.22
C ASN A 390 7.43 -4.23 13.51
N LEU A 391 7.71 -4.12 12.21
CA LEU A 391 7.56 -2.85 11.48
C LEU A 391 6.11 -2.36 11.40
N PHE A 392 5.14 -3.28 11.44
CA PHE A 392 3.73 -3.01 11.22
C PHE A 392 2.88 -3.64 12.30
N ASN A 393 1.80 -2.96 12.69
CA ASN A 393 0.85 -3.44 13.69
C ASN A 393 1.49 -3.75 15.06
N THR A 394 2.54 -3.00 15.41
CA THR A 394 3.27 -3.20 16.66
C THR A 394 3.36 -1.89 17.43
N SER A 395 3.13 -1.97 18.73
CA SER A 395 3.26 -0.86 19.67
C SER A 395 3.92 -1.30 20.98
N ARG A 396 4.70 -0.41 21.60
CA ARG A 396 5.26 -0.59 22.93
C ARG A 396 4.31 -0.03 23.98
N ILE A 397 3.72 -0.94 24.73
CA ILE A 397 2.76 -0.64 25.77
C ILE A 397 3.51 -0.33 27.08
N PRO A 398 3.31 0.85 27.68
CA PRO A 398 3.94 1.19 28.95
C PRO A 398 3.37 0.31 30.07
N LYS A 399 4.25 -0.22 30.90
CA LYS A 399 3.90 -0.99 32.09
C LYS A 399 4.87 -0.62 33.21
N THR A 400 4.43 -0.71 34.46
CA THR A 400 5.28 -0.39 35.60
C THR A 400 6.48 -1.34 35.64
N GLY A 401 7.70 -0.78 35.70
CA GLY A 401 8.97 -1.51 35.75
C GLY A 401 9.46 -2.10 34.43
N LYS A 402 8.60 -2.67 33.59
CA LYS A 402 9.00 -3.23 32.29
C LYS A 402 7.87 -3.17 31.25
N ASP A 403 8.10 -2.42 30.18
CA ASP A 403 7.19 -2.27 29.04
C ASP A 403 7.07 -3.58 28.24
N THR A 404 6.01 -3.71 27.46
CA THR A 404 5.75 -4.89 26.64
C THR A 404 5.51 -4.49 25.19
N LEU A 405 5.94 -5.32 24.25
CA LEU A 405 5.56 -5.18 22.84
C LEU A 405 4.21 -5.86 22.61
N PHE A 406 3.28 -5.12 22.00
CA PHE A 406 1.98 -5.60 21.54
C PHE A 406 2.02 -5.71 20.02
N HIS A 407 1.46 -6.78 19.47
CA HIS A 407 1.38 -7.03 18.03
C HIS A 407 0.00 -7.58 17.65
N ASP A 408 -0.64 -7.01 16.63
CA ASP A 408 -1.93 -7.48 16.11
C ASP A 408 -2.03 -7.31 14.59
N ASN A 409 -1.62 -8.33 13.85
CA ASN A 409 -1.60 -8.32 12.39
C ASN A 409 -2.99 -8.46 11.71
N THR A 410 -4.08 -8.52 12.48
CA THR A 410 -5.43 -8.74 11.95
C THR A 410 -6.12 -7.44 11.51
N THR A 411 -5.59 -6.29 11.92
CA THR A 411 -6.20 -5.00 11.65
C THR A 411 -5.85 -4.47 10.25
N ARG A 412 -6.67 -3.52 9.79
CA ARG A 412 -6.67 -3.01 8.41
C ARG A 412 -6.53 -1.51 8.32
N HIS A 413 -6.33 -0.84 9.45
CA HIS A 413 -6.32 0.61 9.56
C HIS A 413 -4.95 1.15 9.93
N ILE A 414 -4.72 2.39 9.53
CA ILE A 414 -3.68 3.25 10.11
C ILE A 414 -4.35 4.23 11.08
N ILE A 415 -3.53 4.83 11.92
CA ILE A 415 -3.90 6.07 12.62
C ILE A 415 -3.29 7.23 11.85
N VAL A 416 -4.09 8.27 11.63
CA VAL A 416 -3.63 9.56 11.13
C VAL A 416 -3.78 10.57 12.26
N MET A 417 -2.72 11.32 12.55
CA MET A 417 -2.78 12.45 13.48
C MET A 417 -2.66 13.77 12.76
N ARG A 418 -3.51 14.73 13.13
CA ARG A 418 -3.44 16.12 12.67
C ARG A 418 -3.86 17.05 13.81
N GLY A 419 -3.00 17.99 14.17
CA GLY A 419 -3.27 18.96 15.23
C GLY A 419 -3.63 18.35 16.59
N GLY A 420 -3.09 17.17 16.91
CA GLY A 420 -3.36 16.44 18.15
C GLY A 420 -4.63 15.58 18.16
N HIS A 421 -5.40 15.58 17.06
CA HIS A 421 -6.54 14.68 16.86
C HIS A 421 -6.11 13.36 16.24
N PHE A 422 -6.88 12.29 16.51
CA PHE A 422 -6.63 10.95 16.00
C PHE A 422 -7.75 10.54 15.06
N PHE A 423 -7.41 10.04 13.88
CA PHE A 423 -8.33 9.53 12.89
C PHE A 423 -7.98 8.08 12.59
N LYS A 424 -8.97 7.18 12.71
CA LYS A 424 -8.84 5.81 12.21
C LYS A 424 -9.17 5.80 10.72
N VAL A 425 -8.23 5.34 9.89
CA VAL A 425 -8.43 5.23 8.44
C VAL A 425 -8.19 3.80 8.03
N ASP A 426 -9.24 3.09 7.61
CA ASP A 426 -9.10 1.78 6.97
C ASP A 426 -8.37 1.97 5.64
N VAL A 427 -7.32 1.18 5.41
CA VAL A 427 -6.47 1.23 4.21
C VAL A 427 -6.38 -0.11 3.50
N LEU A 428 -6.96 -1.16 4.08
CA LEU A 428 -7.13 -2.48 3.46
C LEU A 428 -8.63 -2.87 3.42
N ASP A 429 -9.05 -3.56 2.36
CA ASP A 429 -10.38 -4.15 2.21
C ASP A 429 -10.57 -5.44 3.04
N GLU A 430 -11.74 -6.07 3.00
CA GLU A 430 -12.05 -7.29 3.78
C GLU A 430 -11.25 -8.53 3.34
N SER A 431 -10.69 -8.48 2.13
CA SER A 431 -9.80 -9.51 1.61
C SER A 431 -8.32 -9.18 1.89
N GLY A 432 -8.03 -8.08 2.59
CA GLY A 432 -6.67 -7.63 2.91
C GLY A 432 -5.94 -6.97 1.73
N ASN A 433 -6.63 -6.57 0.66
CA ASN A 433 -6.03 -5.80 -0.42
C ASN A 433 -5.95 -4.32 -0.03
N ILE A 434 -4.89 -3.63 -0.47
CA ILE A 434 -4.77 -2.18 -0.34
C ILE A 434 -5.97 -1.53 -1.04
N LEU A 435 -6.63 -0.58 -0.38
CA LEU A 435 -7.66 0.25 -0.98
C LEU A 435 -7.11 1.01 -2.19
N ASN A 436 -7.99 1.49 -3.08
CA ASN A 436 -7.50 2.14 -4.28
C ASN A 436 -6.87 3.50 -3.90
N ALA A 437 -5.94 3.97 -4.73
CA ALA A 437 -5.16 5.17 -4.39
C ALA A 437 -6.06 6.41 -4.20
N GLN A 438 -7.17 6.48 -4.95
CA GLN A 438 -8.13 7.58 -4.85
C GLN A 438 -8.90 7.56 -3.52
N ASP A 439 -9.26 6.39 -2.99
CA ASP A 439 -9.95 6.27 -1.69
C ASP A 439 -9.04 6.76 -0.56
N ILE A 440 -7.78 6.29 -0.55
CA ILE A 440 -6.79 6.70 0.45
C ILE A 440 -6.51 8.20 0.32
N TYR A 441 -6.33 8.70 -0.91
CA TYR A 441 -6.16 10.13 -1.17
C TYR A 441 -7.34 10.94 -0.64
N THR A 442 -8.57 10.54 -0.95
CA THR A 442 -9.79 11.25 -0.56
C THR A 442 -9.98 11.23 0.96
N GLY A 443 -9.66 10.11 1.62
CA GLY A 443 -9.69 10.02 3.09
C GLY A 443 -8.69 10.97 3.75
N LEU A 444 -7.47 11.08 3.21
CA LEU A 444 -6.47 12.03 3.70
C LEU A 444 -6.85 13.49 3.37
N ASP A 445 -7.42 13.74 2.20
CA ASP A 445 -7.91 15.06 1.79
C ASP A 445 -9.02 15.56 2.73
N TYR A 446 -9.96 14.67 3.09
CA TYR A 446 -10.98 14.95 4.09
C TYR A 446 -10.34 15.40 5.41
N ILE A 447 -9.37 14.63 5.93
CA ILE A 447 -8.68 14.95 7.20
C ILE A 447 -7.94 16.30 7.11
N LEU A 448 -7.32 16.63 5.98
CA LEU A 448 -6.62 17.90 5.78
C LEU A 448 -7.56 19.10 5.63
N LYS A 449 -8.77 18.89 5.11
CA LYS A 449 -9.79 19.93 4.95
C LYS A 449 -10.67 20.11 6.17
N GLU A 450 -10.76 19.09 7.02
CA GLU A 450 -11.58 19.14 8.22
C GLU A 450 -11.10 20.30 9.13
N PRO A 451 -11.97 21.28 9.43
CA PRO A 451 -11.62 22.34 10.37
C PRO A 451 -11.56 21.75 11.77
N TYR A 452 -10.49 22.04 12.51
CA TYR A 452 -10.35 21.58 13.89
C TYR A 452 -9.89 22.70 14.82
N LYS A 453 -10.26 22.57 16.09
CA LYS A 453 -9.66 23.32 17.20
C LYS A 453 -8.69 22.40 17.90
N ALA A 454 -7.47 22.85 18.16
CA ALA A 454 -6.50 22.06 18.91
C ALA A 454 -7.11 21.62 20.26
N PRO A 455 -6.96 20.34 20.66
CA PRO A 455 -7.49 19.86 21.92
C PRO A 455 -6.79 20.57 23.08
N GLU A 456 -7.54 20.89 24.13
CA GLU A 456 -6.97 21.51 25.34
C GLU A 456 -5.95 20.61 26.02
N PHE A 457 -6.16 19.29 25.94
CA PHE A 457 -5.30 18.26 26.51
C PHE A 457 -4.90 17.23 25.44
N PRO A 458 -3.87 17.51 24.62
CA PRO A 458 -3.41 16.59 23.58
C PRO A 458 -2.86 15.31 24.17
N LEU A 459 -3.43 14.15 23.81
CA LEU A 459 -3.04 12.86 24.38
C LEU A 459 -1.58 12.48 24.08
N GLY A 460 -1.04 12.95 22.95
CA GLY A 460 0.32 12.66 22.49
C GLY A 460 1.41 12.97 23.52
N VAL A 461 1.23 14.01 24.33
CA VAL A 461 2.20 14.45 25.35
C VAL A 461 2.44 13.39 26.42
N LEU A 462 1.46 12.54 26.70
CA LEU A 462 1.64 11.47 27.68
C LEU A 462 2.63 10.40 27.19
N THR A 463 2.79 10.25 25.87
CA THR A 463 3.73 9.28 25.30
C THR A 463 5.20 9.72 25.38
N VAL A 464 5.44 11.01 25.69
CA VAL A 464 6.77 11.59 25.87
C VAL A 464 7.22 11.61 27.34
N GLU A 465 6.37 11.19 28.26
CA GLU A 465 6.69 11.12 29.70
C GLU A 465 7.63 9.95 30.04
N GLU A 466 8.13 10.00 31.28
CA GLU A 466 8.77 8.84 31.93
C GLU A 466 7.83 7.62 31.88
N ARG A 467 8.40 6.41 31.69
CA ARG A 467 7.60 5.23 31.31
C ARG A 467 6.65 4.76 32.42
N ASN A 468 6.97 4.90 33.70
CA ASN A 468 6.06 4.58 34.80
C ASN A 468 4.94 5.63 34.95
N THR A 469 5.25 6.92 34.76
CA THR A 469 4.25 7.99 34.69
C THR A 469 3.27 7.71 33.55
N TRP A 470 3.78 7.38 32.36
CA TRP A 470 2.92 7.01 31.24
C TRP A 470 2.13 5.71 31.52
N ALA A 471 2.75 4.70 32.12
CA ALA A 471 2.05 3.46 32.48
C ALA A 471 0.86 3.72 33.43
N THR A 472 1.04 4.61 34.40
CA THR A 472 0.00 5.00 35.36
C THR A 472 -1.14 5.75 34.67
N ALA A 473 -0.81 6.77 33.88
CA ALA A 473 -1.79 7.55 33.13
C ALA A 473 -2.54 6.69 32.11
N ARG A 474 -1.87 5.80 31.38
CA ARG A 474 -2.49 4.86 30.44
C ARG A 474 -3.45 3.91 31.15
N SER A 475 -3.05 3.36 32.30
CA SER A 475 -3.93 2.49 33.11
C SER A 475 -5.19 3.24 33.58
N HIS A 476 -5.05 4.52 33.96
CA HIS A 476 -6.19 5.36 34.29
C HIS A 476 -7.12 5.57 33.08
N LEU A 477 -6.58 5.85 31.90
CA LEU A 477 -7.36 5.99 30.66
C LEU A 477 -8.14 4.71 30.30
N GLU A 478 -7.51 3.54 30.46
CA GLU A 478 -8.19 2.25 30.24
C GLU A 478 -9.37 2.08 31.21
N ASN A 479 -9.16 2.38 32.49
CA ASN A 479 -10.19 2.25 33.53
C ASN A 479 -11.35 3.26 33.41
N THR A 480 -11.15 4.37 32.71
CA THR A 480 -12.20 5.37 32.43
C THR A 480 -12.97 5.09 31.14
N GLY A 481 -12.78 3.91 30.54
CA GLY A 481 -13.56 3.45 29.38
C GLY A 481 -12.88 3.64 28.02
N ASN A 482 -11.60 4.04 27.98
CA ASN A 482 -10.88 4.27 26.72
C ASN A 482 -10.10 3.04 26.21
N ALA A 483 -10.25 1.87 26.84
CA ALA A 483 -9.47 0.68 26.52
C ALA A 483 -9.60 0.26 25.05
N GLU A 484 -10.82 0.25 24.49
CA GLU A 484 -11.03 -0.11 23.07
C GLU A 484 -10.43 0.91 22.11
N VAL A 485 -10.50 2.21 22.45
CA VAL A 485 -9.91 3.27 21.63
C VAL A 485 -8.38 3.17 21.64
N LEU A 486 -7.78 2.94 22.81
CA LEU A 486 -6.33 2.71 22.92
C LEU A 486 -5.91 1.46 22.14
N LYS A 487 -6.69 0.38 22.20
CA LYS A 487 -6.43 -0.82 21.40
C LYS A 487 -6.49 -0.55 19.90
N VAL A 488 -7.42 0.29 19.43
CA VAL A 488 -7.47 0.74 18.03
C VAL A 488 -6.19 1.49 17.66
N ILE A 489 -5.65 2.34 18.54
CA ILE A 489 -4.39 3.04 18.28
C ILE A 489 -3.21 2.05 18.27
N ASP A 490 -3.10 1.20 19.30
CA ASP A 490 -1.98 0.28 19.50
C ASP A 490 -1.87 -0.78 18.39
N SER A 491 -3.00 -1.17 17.80
CA SER A 491 -3.10 -2.18 16.73
C SER A 491 -2.97 -1.63 15.32
N ALA A 492 -2.83 -0.31 15.15
CA ALA A 492 -2.75 0.30 13.83
C ALA A 492 -1.52 -0.16 13.05
N ILE A 493 -1.65 -0.28 11.73
CA ILE A 493 -0.55 -0.72 10.85
C ILE A 493 0.68 0.17 11.04
N PHE A 494 0.47 1.48 11.05
CA PHE A 494 1.42 2.50 11.53
C PHE A 494 0.65 3.80 11.84
N CYS A 495 1.34 4.79 12.39
CA CYS A 495 0.82 6.14 12.62
C CYS A 495 1.38 7.12 11.59
N LEU A 496 0.52 7.75 10.79
CA LEU A 496 0.84 8.85 9.89
C LEU A 496 0.63 10.17 10.63
N ILE A 497 1.58 11.09 10.54
CA ILE A 497 1.49 12.40 11.15
C ILE A 497 1.42 13.48 10.06
N LEU A 498 0.38 14.30 10.09
CA LEU A 498 0.18 15.43 9.19
C LEU A 498 0.44 16.73 9.97
N ASP A 499 1.65 17.26 9.84
CA ASP A 499 2.03 18.56 10.41
C ASP A 499 1.61 19.72 9.52
N GLU A 500 1.29 20.87 10.11
CA GLU A 500 0.94 22.09 9.35
C GLU A 500 2.15 22.96 8.99
N SER A 501 3.24 22.80 9.74
CA SER A 501 4.49 23.51 9.47
C SER A 501 5.12 23.02 8.17
N GLN A 502 5.48 23.97 7.29
CA GLN A 502 6.25 23.66 6.09
C GLN A 502 7.65 23.16 6.48
N PRO A 503 8.15 22.07 5.85
CA PRO A 503 9.48 21.55 6.14
C PRO A 503 10.54 22.59 5.78
N THR A 504 11.48 22.83 6.70
CA THR A 504 12.61 23.74 6.51
C THR A 504 13.86 22.96 6.07
N ARG A 505 14.79 23.62 5.37
CA ARG A 505 16.14 23.06 5.13
C ARG A 505 17.13 23.33 6.26
N ASP A 506 16.70 24.03 7.30
CA ASP A 506 17.51 24.23 8.51
C ASP A 506 17.56 22.94 9.33
N TYR A 507 18.77 22.44 9.57
CA TYR A 507 18.97 21.17 10.26
C TYR A 507 18.53 21.20 11.73
N LYS A 508 18.61 22.35 12.42
CA LYS A 508 18.21 22.46 13.83
C LYS A 508 16.70 22.35 13.95
N GLU A 509 15.97 23.04 13.07
CA GLU A 509 14.51 22.94 13.01
C GLU A 509 14.05 21.53 12.60
N LEU A 510 14.72 20.88 11.65
CA LEU A 510 14.43 19.48 11.30
C LEU A 510 14.66 18.53 12.48
N ILE A 511 15.79 18.64 13.17
CA ILE A 511 16.07 17.82 14.36
C ILE A 511 14.97 18.03 15.40
N ARG A 512 14.62 19.29 15.69
CA ARG A 512 13.57 19.62 16.65
C ARG A 512 12.23 19.01 16.25
N GLN A 513 11.80 19.19 15.01
CA GLN A 513 10.49 18.75 14.51
C GLN A 513 10.35 17.22 14.44
N TYR A 514 11.39 16.51 14.00
CA TYR A 514 11.32 15.06 13.78
C TYR A 514 11.70 14.25 15.02
N LEU A 515 12.57 14.76 15.90
CA LEU A 515 13.00 14.04 17.09
C LEU A 515 11.99 14.10 18.25
N HIS A 516 11.35 15.25 18.46
CA HIS A 516 10.41 15.42 19.59
C HIS A 516 9.23 16.38 19.32
N SER A 517 9.40 17.40 18.47
CA SER A 517 8.42 18.48 18.26
C SER A 517 7.98 19.11 19.60
N ASP A 518 6.70 19.46 19.73
CA ASP A 518 6.05 19.86 20.99
C ASP A 518 5.30 18.70 21.69
N GLY A 519 5.36 17.49 21.13
CA GLY A 519 4.67 16.30 21.63
C GLY A 519 3.15 16.27 21.39
N THR A 520 2.53 17.33 20.87
CA THR A 520 1.06 17.43 20.76
C THR A 520 0.51 16.63 19.59
N ASN A 521 1.24 16.61 18.47
CA ASN A 521 0.86 15.93 17.23
C ASN A 521 1.74 14.68 16.97
N ARG A 522 2.12 13.95 18.02
CA ARG A 522 2.89 12.71 17.93
C ARG A 522 2.32 11.69 18.90
N PHE A 523 2.31 10.42 18.50
CA PHE A 523 2.02 9.31 19.41
C PHE A 523 3.18 8.32 19.33
N VAL A 524 4.03 8.32 20.36
CA VAL A 524 5.28 7.57 20.36
C VAL A 524 4.99 6.10 20.64
N MET A 525 4.69 5.34 19.58
CA MET A 525 4.42 3.89 19.67
C MET A 525 5.66 3.08 20.03
N GLY A 526 6.88 3.59 19.80
CA GLY A 526 8.12 2.99 20.31
C GLY A 526 8.39 1.55 19.83
N VAL A 527 8.49 1.34 18.52
CA VAL A 527 8.82 0.01 17.97
C VAL A 527 10.33 -0.23 18.02
N PHE A 528 10.77 -1.31 18.68
CA PHE A 528 12.19 -1.71 18.65
C PHE A 528 12.62 -2.11 17.25
N LYS A 529 13.70 -1.48 16.79
CA LYS A 529 14.37 -1.77 15.52
C LYS A 529 15.87 -1.66 15.81
N ASN A 530 16.56 -2.80 15.94
CA ASN A 530 18.02 -2.87 16.08
C ASN A 530 18.62 -3.64 14.92
#